data_AF-A0A0D9X4M1-F1
#
_entry.id   AF-A0A0D9X4M1-F1
#
_cell.length_a   1.000
_cell.length_b   1.000
_cell.length_c   1.000
_cell.angle_alpha   90.00
_cell.angle_beta   90.00
_cell.angle_gamma   90.00
#
_symmetry.space_group_name_H-M   'P 1'
#
loop_
_entity.id
_entity.type
_entity.pdbx_description
1 polymer ?
#
loop_
_entity_poly.entity_id
_entity_poly.type
_entity_poly.pdbx_seq_one_letter_code
_entity_poly.pdbx_strand_id
1 'polypeptide(L)'
;MKHRSRTAPGSSTEFQYGLYWDQLDQARSSEYIEWLHSFYMFMAPHVSKDPRGAYANYMDMDLGTNNWTNPIGESSIEAVAHARSSWGASYFGNNFDRLVRAKTMIDPGNVFNNAQSIPPLY
;
A
#
# COMPACT_ATOMS: atom_id res chain seq x y z
N MET A 1 -6.08 -7.74 -7.33
CA MET A 1 -6.10 -8.47 -6.04
C MET A 1 -6.09 -7.46 -4.92
N LYS A 2 -6.85 -7.68 -3.85
CA LYS A 2 -6.90 -6.83 -2.64
C LYS A 2 -6.66 -7.70 -1.41
N HIS A 3 -6.10 -7.12 -0.36
CA HIS A 3 -5.65 -7.89 0.80
C HIS A 3 -5.86 -7.14 2.12
N ARG A 4 -6.53 -7.70 3.13
CA ARG A 4 -6.83 -7.00 4.40
C ARG A 4 -6.75 -7.86 5.65
N SER A 5 -6.41 -7.24 6.76
CA SER A 5 -6.45 -7.88 8.08
C SER A 5 -7.69 -7.45 8.87
N ARG A 6 -8.22 -8.38 9.66
CA ARG A 6 -9.12 -8.13 10.77
C ARG A 6 -8.37 -8.44 12.07
N THR A 7 -8.39 -7.49 12.99
CA THR A 7 -7.86 -7.66 14.34
C THR A 7 -9.01 -7.85 15.32
N ALA A 8 -9.10 -9.04 15.92
CA ALA A 8 -9.90 -9.30 17.11
C ALA A 8 -8.96 -9.53 18.31
N PRO A 9 -9.40 -9.30 19.56
CA PRO A 9 -8.59 -9.57 20.73
C PRO A 9 -8.11 -11.03 20.73
N GLY A 10 -6.80 -11.25 20.61
CA GLY A 10 -6.20 -12.59 20.60
C GLY A 10 -6.12 -13.32 19.25
N SER A 11 -6.61 -12.74 18.14
CA SER A 11 -6.45 -13.34 16.81
C SER A 11 -6.45 -12.31 15.68
N SER A 12 -5.43 -12.35 14.82
CA SER A 12 -5.39 -11.64 13.53
C SER A 12 -5.81 -12.59 12.42
N THR A 13 -6.86 -12.24 11.67
CA THR A 13 -7.26 -12.98 10.47
C THR A 13 -6.96 -12.14 9.24
N GLU A 14 -6.41 -12.78 8.23
CA GLU A 14 -5.98 -12.17 6.99
C GLU A 14 -6.92 -12.63 5.84
N PHE A 15 -7.47 -11.68 5.08
CA PHE A 15 -8.45 -11.91 4.02
C PHE A 15 -7.93 -11.40 2.69
N GLN A 16 -7.87 -12.29 1.71
CA GLN A 16 -7.45 -11.98 0.36
C GLN A 16 -8.64 -12.05 -0.61
N TYR A 17 -8.77 -11.03 -1.45
CA TYR A 17 -9.78 -10.93 -2.48
C TYR A 17 -9.09 -10.90 -3.84
N GLY A 18 -9.06 -12.07 -4.49
CA GLY A 18 -8.50 -12.25 -5.83
C GLY A 18 -9.60 -12.42 -6.87
N LEU A 19 -9.42 -11.80 -8.03
CA LEU A 19 -10.16 -12.13 -9.24
C LEU A 19 -9.16 -12.59 -10.30
N TYR A 20 -9.58 -13.59 -11.04
CA TYR A 20 -8.84 -14.17 -12.15
C TYR A 20 -9.83 -14.32 -13.30
N TRP A 21 -9.40 -13.96 -14.51
CA TRP A 21 -10.19 -14.13 -15.71
C TRP A 21 -9.27 -14.52 -16.86
N ASP A 22 -9.82 -15.21 -17.86
CA ASP A 22 -9.08 -15.67 -19.01
C ASP A 22 -9.00 -14.59 -20.09
N GLN A 23 -8.10 -14.77 -21.06
CA GLN A 23 -7.90 -13.81 -22.16
C GLN A 23 -9.18 -13.53 -22.96
N LEU A 24 -10.09 -14.50 -23.04
CA LEU A 24 -11.40 -14.34 -23.70
C LEU A 24 -12.28 -13.28 -23.02
N ASP A 25 -12.12 -13.10 -21.71
CA ASP A 25 -12.88 -12.14 -20.91
C ASP A 25 -12.14 -10.81 -20.71
N GLN A 26 -11.01 -10.60 -21.38
CA GLN A 26 -10.19 -9.39 -21.22
C GLN A 26 -10.97 -8.11 -21.54
N ALA A 27 -11.90 -8.15 -22.50
CA ALA A 27 -12.75 -7.01 -22.84
C ALA A 27 -13.65 -6.56 -21.67
N ARG A 28 -13.88 -7.42 -20.67
CA ARG A 28 -14.70 -7.17 -19.48
C ARG A 28 -13.87 -6.89 -18.23
N SER A 29 -12.55 -6.74 -18.35
CA SER A 29 -11.66 -6.56 -17.19
C SER A 29 -12.07 -5.39 -16.29
N SER A 30 -12.59 -4.30 -16.88
CA SER A 30 -13.05 -3.13 -16.12
C SER A 30 -14.22 -3.47 -15.20
N GLU A 31 -15.19 -4.27 -15.65
CA GLU A 31 -16.33 -4.72 -14.82
C GLU A 31 -15.85 -5.52 -13.61
N TYR A 32 -14.86 -6.40 -13.80
CA TYR A 32 -14.26 -7.20 -12.73
C TYR A 32 -13.52 -6.34 -11.71
N ILE A 33 -12.74 -5.36 -12.18
CA ILE A 33 -12.03 -4.41 -11.31
C ILE A 33 -13.03 -3.58 -10.50
N GLU A 34 -14.08 -3.06 -11.15
CA GLU A 34 -15.14 -2.30 -10.49
C GLU A 34 -15.85 -3.13 -9.42
N TRP A 35 -16.23 -4.39 -9.73
CA TRP A 35 -16.81 -5.30 -8.76
C TRP A 35 -15.90 -5.51 -7.55
N LEU A 36 -14.59 -5.74 -7.79
CA LEU A 36 -13.64 -5.94 -6.71
C LEU A 36 -13.53 -4.70 -5.83
N HIS A 37 -13.57 -3.50 -6.42
CA HIS A 37 -13.57 -2.24 -5.68
C HIS A 37 -14.84 -2.07 -4.84
N SER A 38 -16.02 -2.35 -5.41
CA SER A 38 -17.28 -2.30 -4.68
C SER A 38 -17.30 -3.29 -3.51
N PHE A 39 -16.88 -4.53 -3.73
CA PHE A 39 -16.80 -5.54 -2.67
C PHE A 39 -15.78 -5.15 -1.59
N TYR A 40 -14.64 -4.62 -2.01
CA TYR A 40 -13.60 -4.14 -1.11
C TYR A 40 -14.09 -2.98 -0.21
N MET A 41 -14.94 -2.08 -0.74
CA MET A 41 -15.60 -1.03 0.03
C MET A 41 -16.69 -1.58 0.94
N PHE A 42 -17.49 -2.54 0.47
CA PHE A 42 -18.49 -3.23 1.28
C PHE A 42 -17.89 -3.90 2.53
N MET A 43 -16.67 -4.43 2.43
CA MET A 43 -15.99 -5.06 3.56
C MET A 43 -15.39 -4.07 4.58
N ALA A 44 -15.37 -2.76 4.30
CA ALA A 44 -14.75 -1.75 5.16
C ALA A 44 -15.15 -1.79 6.65
N PRO A 45 -16.44 -1.92 7.04
CA PRO A 45 -16.83 -1.95 8.46
C PRO A 45 -16.48 -3.26 9.18
N HIS A 46 -16.02 -4.29 8.46
CA HIS A 46 -15.79 -5.63 9.02
C HIS A 46 -14.31 -5.98 9.21
N VAL A 47 -13.41 -5.09 8.81
CA VAL A 47 -11.95 -5.28 8.87
C VAL A 47 -11.30 -4.20 9.74
N SER A 48 -9.97 -4.24 9.87
CA SER A 48 -9.22 -3.20 10.57
C SER A 48 -9.49 -1.79 10.00
N LYS A 49 -9.42 -0.79 10.88
CA LYS A 49 -9.55 0.63 10.56
C LYS A 49 -8.53 1.44 11.36
N ASP A 50 -8.18 2.60 10.84
CA ASP A 50 -7.32 3.61 11.48
C ASP A 50 -5.91 3.13 11.89
N PRO A 51 -5.04 2.68 10.96
CA PRO A 51 -5.26 2.55 9.52
C PRO A 51 -5.89 1.20 9.14
N ARG A 52 -6.48 1.15 7.95
CA ARG A 52 -6.94 -0.12 7.38
C ARG A 52 -5.73 -0.95 6.94
N GLY A 53 -5.44 -2.02 7.68
CA GLY A 53 -4.24 -2.83 7.51
C GLY A 53 -4.17 -3.54 6.16
N ALA A 54 -2.98 -3.55 5.57
CA ALA A 54 -2.65 -4.23 4.31
C ALA A 54 -1.31 -4.98 4.46
N TYR A 55 -1.00 -5.85 3.50
CA TYR A 55 0.24 -6.64 3.53
C TYR A 55 1.11 -6.29 2.32
N ALA A 56 2.35 -5.89 2.57
CA ALA A 56 3.25 -5.35 1.54
C ALA A 56 3.54 -6.35 0.40
N ASN A 57 3.51 -7.66 0.67
CA ASN A 57 3.71 -8.68 -0.38
C ASN A 57 2.54 -8.77 -1.37
N TYR A 58 1.39 -8.17 -1.04
CA TYR A 58 0.26 -7.97 -1.94
C TYR A 58 0.10 -6.48 -2.23
N MET A 59 1.07 -5.92 -2.97
CA MET A 59 1.09 -4.49 -3.29
C MET A 59 -0.23 -4.02 -3.91
N ASP A 60 -0.77 -2.95 -3.33
CA ASP A 60 -2.04 -2.34 -3.68
C ASP A 60 -1.80 -0.88 -4.07
N MET A 61 -1.70 -0.62 -5.38
CA MET A 61 -1.41 0.72 -5.92
C MET A 61 -2.52 1.74 -5.66
N ASP A 62 -3.75 1.29 -5.38
CA ASP A 62 -4.87 2.18 -5.06
C ASP A 62 -4.76 2.78 -3.66
N LEU A 63 -3.82 2.31 -2.82
CA LEU A 63 -3.49 2.97 -1.55
C LEU A 63 -2.72 4.28 -1.75
N GLY A 64 -2.31 4.59 -2.98
CA GLY A 64 -1.50 5.75 -3.32
C GLY A 64 -0.08 5.35 -3.70
N THR A 65 0.60 6.23 -4.44
CA THR A 65 1.98 6.02 -4.88
C THR A 65 2.81 7.27 -4.65
N ASN A 66 4.11 7.09 -4.49
CA ASN A 66 5.08 8.17 -4.53
C ASN A 66 5.48 8.38 -5.99
N ASN A 67 5.40 9.62 -6.46
CA ASN A 67 5.82 9.95 -7.81
C ASN A 67 7.29 10.39 -7.83
N TRP A 68 8.19 9.46 -8.14
CA TRP A 68 9.63 9.74 -8.20
C TRP A 68 10.06 10.48 -9.48
N THR A 69 9.14 10.93 -10.33
CA THR A 69 9.47 11.59 -11.61
C THR A 69 10.15 12.94 -11.48
N ASN A 70 10.26 13.50 -10.28
CA ASN A 70 11.12 14.66 -10.04
C ASN A 70 12.51 14.16 -9.63
N PRO A 71 13.53 14.28 -10.51
CA PRO A 71 14.90 13.99 -10.14
C PRO A 71 15.34 15.08 -9.18
N ILE A 72 15.23 14.82 -7.87
CA ILE A 72 15.63 15.71 -6.79
C ILE A 72 14.79 17.00 -6.77
N GLY A 73 13.72 17.05 -5.99
CA GLY A 73 12.93 18.29 -5.92
C GLY A 73 11.70 18.33 -5.01
N GLU A 74 11.04 17.20 -4.73
CA GLU A 74 10.15 17.15 -3.57
C GLU A 74 11.01 16.95 -2.33
N SER A 75 10.72 17.70 -1.25
CA SER A 75 11.47 17.50 -0.02
C SER A 75 11.25 16.07 0.43
N SER A 76 12.33 15.40 0.86
CA SER A 76 12.26 14.02 1.39
C SER A 76 11.18 13.88 2.48
N ILE A 77 10.91 14.97 3.20
CA ILE A 77 9.86 15.14 4.20
C ILE A 77 8.46 14.96 3.62
N GLU A 78 8.14 15.61 2.49
CA GLU A 78 6.83 15.49 1.84
C GLU A 78 6.58 14.07 1.34
N ALA A 79 7.60 13.45 0.74
CA ALA A 79 7.52 12.07 0.29
C ALA A 79 7.31 11.10 1.47
N VAL A 80 8.00 11.30 2.61
CA VAL A 80 7.80 10.55 3.85
C VAL A 80 6.40 10.76 4.41
N ALA A 81 5.92 12.00 4.47
CA ALA A 81 4.60 12.33 5.00
C ALA A 81 3.47 11.74 4.14
N HIS A 82 3.57 11.86 2.82
CA HIS A 82 2.64 11.26 1.86
C HIS A 82 2.63 9.74 1.95
N ALA A 83 3.81 9.11 1.95
CA ALA A 83 3.93 7.66 2.10
C ALA A 83 3.32 7.20 3.44
N ARG A 84 3.58 7.91 4.55
CA ARG A 84 3.03 7.59 5.87
C ARG A 84 1.50 7.60 5.87
N SER A 85 0.90 8.65 5.30
CA SER A 85 -0.55 8.90 5.35
C SER A 85 -1.35 8.03 4.37
N SER A 86 -0.73 7.56 3.28
CA SER A 86 -1.40 6.81 2.22
C SER A 86 -1.29 5.29 2.40
N TRP A 87 -0.10 4.72 2.20
CA TRP A 87 0.12 3.27 2.21
C TRP A 87 1.02 2.77 3.36
N GLY A 88 1.93 3.60 3.85
CA GLY A 88 2.98 3.25 4.80
C GLY A 88 2.45 2.80 6.15
N ALA A 89 1.45 3.52 6.70
CA ALA A 89 0.77 3.11 7.92
C ALA A 89 -0.02 1.80 7.73
N SER A 90 -0.64 1.61 6.57
CA SER A 90 -1.43 0.43 6.25
C SER A 90 -0.57 -0.84 6.19
N TYR A 91 0.64 -0.77 5.62
CA TYR A 91 1.55 -1.92 5.54
C TYR A 91 2.38 -2.15 6.81
N PHE A 92 2.88 -1.07 7.42
CA PHE A 92 3.94 -1.18 8.44
C PHE A 92 3.51 -0.67 9.81
N GLY A 93 2.32 -0.07 9.94
CA GLY A 93 1.82 0.49 11.18
C GLY A 93 2.83 1.47 11.78
N ASN A 94 3.20 1.26 13.04
CA ASN A 94 4.19 2.08 13.75
C ASN A 94 5.65 1.78 13.36
N ASN A 95 5.91 0.72 12.59
CA ASN A 95 7.27 0.40 12.15
C ASN A 95 7.75 1.27 10.99
N PHE A 96 6.84 2.02 10.33
CA PHE A 96 7.17 2.82 9.16
C PHE A 96 8.33 3.80 9.41
N ASP A 97 8.30 4.54 10.52
CA ASP A 97 9.32 5.56 10.82
C ASP A 97 10.71 4.93 11.03
N ARG A 98 10.75 3.70 11.58
CA ARG A 98 12.00 2.95 11.72
C ARG A 98 12.53 2.50 10.35
N LEU A 99 11.64 2.13 9.42
CA LEU A 99 12.02 1.77 8.05
C LEU A 99 12.57 2.98 7.28
N VAL A 100 11.99 4.16 7.44
CA VAL A 100 12.51 5.42 6.84
C VAL A 100 13.95 5.67 7.30
N ARG A 101 14.22 5.54 8.61
CA ARG A 101 15.58 5.69 9.15
C ARG A 101 16.53 4.64 8.56
N ALA A 102 16.11 3.38 8.48
CA ALA A 102 16.93 2.33 7.88
C ALA A 102 17.24 2.60 6.41
N LYS A 103 16.24 2.99 5.62
CA LYS A 103 16.37 3.36 4.20
C LYS A 103 17.34 4.53 4.02
N THR A 104 17.21 5.56 4.86
CA THR A 104 18.08 6.75 4.84
C THR A 104 19.55 6.38 5.06
N MET A 105 19.83 5.43 5.95
CA MET A 105 21.20 4.99 6.22
C MET A 105 21.79 4.11 5.10
N ILE A 106 20.99 3.21 4.53
CA ILE A 106 21.49 2.18 3.60
C ILE A 106 21.45 2.61 2.13
N ASP A 107 20.54 3.50 1.77
CA ASP A 107 20.35 3.98 0.40
C ASP A 107 19.91 5.47 0.39
N PRO A 108 20.81 6.39 0.83
CA PRO A 108 20.51 7.82 0.90
C PRO A 108 20.25 8.44 -0.49
N GLY A 109 20.84 7.88 -1.55
CA GLY A 109 20.61 8.30 -2.93
C GLY A 109 19.29 7.81 -3.53
N ASN A 110 18.51 7.03 -2.77
CA ASN A 110 17.27 6.41 -3.19
C ASN A 110 17.40 5.59 -4.49
N VAL A 111 18.54 4.91 -4.69
CA VAL A 111 18.83 4.14 -5.92
C VAL A 111 17.81 3.02 -6.10
N PHE A 112 17.42 2.36 -5.01
CA PHE A 112 16.40 1.32 -5.01
C PHE A 112 15.02 1.91 -4.70
N ASN A 113 14.32 2.37 -5.73
CA ASN A 113 12.98 2.92 -5.59
C ASN A 113 11.95 2.27 -6.52
N ASN A 114 10.68 2.35 -6.13
CA ASN A 114 9.50 2.01 -6.92
C ASN A 114 8.30 2.81 -6.40
N ALA A 115 7.14 2.71 -7.05
CA ALA A 115 5.95 3.50 -6.71
C ALA A 115 5.51 3.49 -5.23
N GLN A 116 5.88 2.49 -4.41
CA GLN A 116 5.60 2.42 -2.97
C GLN A 116 6.86 2.06 -2.14
N SER A 117 8.06 2.38 -2.62
CA SER A 117 9.28 2.17 -1.85
C SER A 117 9.36 3.14 -0.68
N ILE A 118 9.92 2.69 0.46
CA ILE A 118 10.17 3.56 1.60
C ILE A 118 11.03 4.76 1.15
N PRO A 119 10.57 6.01 1.36
CA PRO A 119 11.39 7.19 1.09
C PRO A 119 12.53 7.34 2.10
N PRO A 120 13.76 7.67 1.67
CA PRO A 120 14.77 8.19 2.58
C PRO A 120 14.42 9.61 3.03
N LEU A 121 14.98 10.04 4.16
CA LEU A 121 14.83 11.38 4.73
C LEU A 121 16.18 12.11 4.66
N TYR A 122 16.27 13.18 3.87
CA TYR A 122 17.47 14.01 3.66
C TYR A 122 17.12 15.50 3.55
#